data_AF-A0AAD7GW34-F1
#
_entry.id   AF-A0AAD7GW34-F1
#
_cell.length_a   1.000
_cell.length_b   1.000
_cell.length_c   1.000
_cell.angle_alpha   90.00
_cell.angle_beta   90.00
_cell.angle_gamma   90.00
#
_symmetry.space_group_name_H-M   'P 1'
#
loop_
_entity.id
_entity.type
_entity.pdbx_description
1 polymer ?
#
loop_
_entity_poly.entity_id
_entity_poly.type
_entity_poly.pdbx_seq_one_letter_code
_entity_poly.pdbx_strand_id
1 'polypeptide(L)'
;MSVTNQVLGKNSTLLQVPFLNLMANIVQRAGSVMVRVGGNSQESAHLVAMGEILNGRVLSKNLTGVTGTTQTPPLDFTPDLLYMMRNISELVNVHWFLGIPWWVEFTTTPFDLAIVPAATSILGPYLLGLQAGNEPDMYNLHGHRP
;
A
#
# COMPACT_ATOMS: atom_id res chain seq x y z
N MET A 1 -3.08 0.74 -4.59
CA MET A 1 -2.61 -0.13 -3.50
C MET A 1 -3.14 -1.55 -3.69
N SER A 2 -4.36 -1.71 -4.20
CA SER A 2 -5.11 -2.96 -4.36
C SER A 2 -4.52 -4.08 -5.23
N VAL A 3 -3.39 -3.85 -5.91
CA VAL A 3 -2.70 -4.83 -6.79
C VAL A 3 -1.33 -5.25 -6.25
N THR A 4 -0.92 -4.77 -5.08
CA THR A 4 0.40 -5.08 -4.51
C THR A 4 0.59 -6.58 -4.31
N ASN A 5 -0.47 -7.33 -3.99
CA ASN A 5 -0.38 -8.78 -3.84
C ASN A 5 -0.15 -9.55 -5.16
N GLN A 6 -0.47 -8.93 -6.30
CA GLN A 6 -0.24 -9.52 -7.63
C GLN A 6 1.17 -9.21 -8.12
N VAL A 7 1.67 -8.02 -7.79
CA VAL A 7 2.97 -7.52 -8.27
C VAL A 7 4.12 -7.93 -7.36
N LEU A 8 3.98 -7.76 -6.04
CA LEU A 8 5.06 -7.93 -5.07
C LEU A 8 5.16 -9.37 -4.55
N GLY A 9 4.03 -10.04 -4.38
CA GLY A 9 3.95 -11.36 -3.77
C GLY A 9 2.63 -11.60 -3.06
N LYS A 10 2.33 -12.87 -2.77
CA LYS A 10 1.10 -13.23 -2.04
C LYS A 10 1.15 -12.73 -0.59
N ASN A 11 2.34 -12.80 0.01
CA ASN A 11 2.67 -12.41 1.39
C ASN A 11 4.19 -12.31 1.56
N SER A 12 4.67 -12.00 2.77
CA SER A 12 6.10 -11.81 3.05
C SER A 12 6.96 -13.06 2.83
N THR A 13 6.35 -14.26 2.78
CA THR A 13 7.05 -15.54 2.56
C THR A 13 7.05 -15.98 1.10
N LEU A 14 6.11 -15.48 0.28
CA LEU A 14 5.99 -15.83 -1.13
C LEU A 14 6.01 -14.56 -2.01
N LEU A 15 7.22 -14.14 -2.34
CA LEU A 15 7.49 -12.99 -3.21
C LEU A 15 7.33 -13.36 -4.70
N GLN A 16 6.98 -12.38 -5.53
CA GLN A 16 6.91 -12.58 -6.98
C GLN A 16 8.30 -12.49 -7.62
N VAL A 17 8.77 -13.63 -8.11
CA VAL A 17 10.07 -13.76 -8.78
C VAL A 17 10.20 -12.87 -10.02
N PRO A 18 9.20 -12.72 -10.91
CA PRO A 18 9.31 -11.82 -12.07
C PRO A 18 9.55 -10.37 -11.67
N PHE A 19 8.89 -9.90 -10.60
CA PHE A 19 9.09 -8.55 -10.08
C PHE A 19 10.49 -8.38 -9.52
N LEU A 20 10.96 -9.32 -8.70
CA LEU A 20 12.33 -9.31 -8.18
C LEU A 20 13.38 -9.28 -9.30
N ASN A 21 13.20 -10.09 -10.34
CA ASN A 21 14.10 -10.13 -11.48
C ASN A 21 14.10 -8.80 -12.25
N LEU A 22 12.93 -8.19 -12.47
CA LEU A 22 12.85 -6.88 -13.10
C LEU A 22 13.58 -5.81 -12.27
N MET A 23 13.32 -5.76 -10.96
CA MET A 23 13.97 -4.81 -10.06
C MET A 23 15.48 -5.02 -10.02
N ALA A 24 15.96 -6.27 -9.92
CA ALA A 24 17.39 -6.58 -9.94
C ALA A 24 18.09 -6.06 -11.22
N ASN A 25 17.46 -6.26 -12.39
CA ASN A 25 18.01 -5.78 -13.66
C ASN A 25 18.08 -4.25 -13.73
N ILE A 26 17.08 -3.53 -13.19
CA ILE A 26 17.10 -2.06 -13.15
C ILE A 26 18.14 -1.58 -12.13
N VAL A 27 18.19 -2.18 -10.94
CA VAL A 27 19.16 -1.87 -9.89
C VAL A 27 20.60 -2.05 -10.39
N GLN A 28 20.90 -3.09 -11.17
CA GLN A 28 22.23 -3.28 -11.76
C GLN A 28 22.69 -2.12 -12.64
N ARG A 29 21.76 -1.32 -13.18
CA ARG A 29 22.05 -0.18 -14.08
C ARG A 29 21.92 1.17 -13.39
N ALA A 30 20.95 1.31 -12.49
CA ALA A 30 20.58 2.58 -11.86
C ALA A 30 21.02 2.69 -10.38
N GLY A 31 21.52 1.60 -9.78
CA GLY A 31 21.94 1.53 -8.38
C GLY A 31 20.79 1.32 -7.39
N SER A 32 19.60 1.85 -7.67
CA SER A 32 18.39 1.66 -6.88
C SER A 32 17.12 1.85 -7.71
N VAL A 33 15.97 1.43 -7.17
CA VAL A 33 14.66 1.68 -7.77
C VAL A 33 13.71 2.25 -6.74
N MET A 34 13.03 3.35 -7.08
CA MET A 34 11.97 3.92 -6.24
C MET A 34 10.60 3.48 -6.76
N VAL A 35 9.75 2.95 -5.87
CA VAL A 35 8.41 2.49 -6.20
C VAL A 35 7.38 3.20 -5.32
N ARG A 36 6.36 3.78 -5.94
CA ARG A 36 5.22 4.39 -5.24
C ARG A 36 4.06 3.40 -5.14
N VAL A 37 3.60 3.15 -3.92
CA VAL A 37 2.46 2.28 -3.63
C VAL A 37 1.29 3.15 -3.16
N GLY A 38 0.29 3.36 -4.01
CA GLY A 38 -0.84 4.25 -3.72
C GLY A 38 -1.91 4.19 -4.82
N GLY A 39 -2.54 5.32 -5.14
CA GLY A 39 -3.65 5.43 -6.10
C GLY A 39 -5.00 5.35 -5.39
N ASN A 40 -6.12 5.54 -6.09
CA ASN A 40 -7.48 5.67 -5.51
C ASN A 40 -7.88 4.67 -4.42
N SER A 41 -7.28 3.47 -4.42
CA SER A 41 -7.51 2.49 -3.36
C SER A 41 -6.72 2.75 -2.06
N GLN A 42 -6.01 3.87 -1.94
CA GLN A 42 -5.29 4.25 -0.71
C GLN A 42 -6.21 5.03 0.23
N GLU A 43 -7.21 5.73 -0.29
CA GLU A 43 -8.19 6.53 0.46
C GLU A 43 -9.04 5.66 1.37
N SER A 44 -9.32 4.43 0.95
CA SER A 44 -10.11 3.44 1.67
C SER A 44 -9.28 2.31 2.28
N ALA A 45 -7.97 2.53 2.47
CA ALA A 45 -7.05 1.51 2.94
C ALA A 45 -6.91 1.52 4.46
N HIS A 46 -7.14 0.38 5.11
CA HIS A 46 -7.05 0.24 6.56
C HIS A 46 -6.04 -0.82 6.97
N LEU A 47 -5.17 -0.46 7.92
CA LEU A 47 -4.24 -1.39 8.53
C LEU A 47 -4.99 -2.22 9.59
N VAL A 48 -5.10 -3.53 9.36
CA VAL A 48 -5.70 -4.49 10.30
C VAL A 48 -4.63 -5.35 10.96
N ALA A 49 -4.92 -5.96 12.12
CA ALA A 49 -3.91 -6.76 12.80
C ALA A 49 -3.56 -8.04 12.03
N MET A 50 -2.39 -8.61 12.33
CA MET A 50 -1.97 -9.90 11.79
C MET A 50 -2.98 -11.00 12.12
N GLY A 51 -3.36 -11.77 11.10
CA GLY A 51 -4.31 -12.88 11.26
C GLY A 51 -5.78 -12.50 11.11
N GLU A 52 -6.13 -11.20 11.04
CA GLU A 52 -7.51 -10.77 10.75
C GLU A 52 -7.93 -11.11 9.33
N ILE A 53 -7.00 -11.06 8.38
CA ILE A 53 -7.23 -11.53 7.02
C ILE A 53 -6.94 -13.03 6.95
N LEU A 54 -8.00 -13.82 6.75
CA LEU A 54 -7.93 -15.27 6.66
C LEU A 54 -7.06 -15.75 5.48
N ASN A 55 -6.56 -16.98 5.60
CA ASN A 55 -5.78 -17.69 4.57
C ASN A 55 -4.41 -17.09 4.24
N GLY A 56 -3.80 -16.35 5.19
CA GLY A 56 -2.46 -15.79 5.02
C GLY A 56 -2.36 -14.81 3.86
N ARG A 57 -3.46 -14.11 3.56
CA ARG A 57 -3.52 -13.06 2.54
C ARG A 57 -3.14 -11.74 3.18
N VAL A 58 -2.45 -10.90 2.43
CA VAL A 58 -2.03 -9.56 2.90
C VAL A 58 -3.03 -8.47 2.57
N LEU A 59 -3.99 -8.73 1.67
CA LEU A 59 -5.05 -7.82 1.27
C LEU A 59 -6.42 -8.51 1.32
N SER A 60 -7.44 -7.78 1.74
CA SER A 60 -8.85 -8.11 1.59
C SER A 60 -9.58 -6.94 0.97
N LYS A 61 -10.49 -7.22 0.04
CA LYS A 61 -11.37 -6.22 -0.58
C LYS A 61 -12.78 -6.43 -0.06
N ASN A 62 -13.38 -5.40 0.53
CA ASN A 62 -14.77 -5.45 0.93
C ASN A 62 -15.70 -5.13 -0.26
N LEU A 63 -16.03 -6.15 -1.05
CA LEU A 63 -16.82 -6.01 -2.28
C LEU A 63 -18.28 -5.56 -2.07
N THR A 64 -18.75 -5.43 -0.82
CA THR A 64 -20.12 -5.00 -0.50
C THR A 64 -20.22 -3.53 -0.05
N GLY A 65 -19.09 -2.88 0.28
CA GLY A 65 -19.03 -1.49 0.77
C GLY A 65 -18.46 -0.52 -0.26
N VAL A 66 -18.79 -0.72 -1.53
CA VAL A 66 -18.09 -0.09 -2.65
C VAL A 66 -18.50 1.39 -2.80
N THR A 67 -17.54 2.32 -2.75
CA THR A 67 -17.78 3.77 -2.94
C THR A 67 -16.89 4.35 -4.06
N GLY A 68 -17.27 5.52 -4.59
CA GLY A 68 -16.54 6.25 -5.64
C GLY A 68 -16.84 5.86 -7.10
N THR A 69 -16.32 6.63 -8.05
CA THR A 69 -16.55 6.46 -9.51
C THR A 69 -15.98 5.16 -10.08
N THR A 70 -14.89 4.66 -9.50
CA THR A 70 -14.28 3.37 -9.87
C THR A 70 -14.83 2.20 -9.06
N GLN A 71 -15.81 2.42 -8.19
CA GLN A 71 -16.37 1.40 -7.32
C GLN A 71 -15.23 0.68 -6.56
N THR A 72 -14.48 1.42 -5.73
CA THR A 72 -13.32 0.85 -5.02
C THR A 72 -13.76 0.24 -3.70
N PRO A 73 -13.60 -1.08 -3.51
CA PRO A 73 -13.86 -1.73 -2.23
C PRO A 73 -12.91 -1.19 -1.15
N PRO A 74 -13.37 -0.97 0.10
CA PRO A 74 -12.48 -0.81 1.25
C PRO A 74 -11.41 -1.89 1.25
N LEU A 75 -10.17 -1.48 1.48
CA LEU A 75 -8.98 -2.30 1.33
C LEU A 75 -8.35 -2.51 2.70
N ASP A 76 -8.61 -3.66 3.30
CA ASP A 76 -7.91 -4.05 4.51
C ASP A 76 -6.59 -4.69 4.12
N PHE A 77 -5.51 -4.29 4.80
CA PHE A 77 -4.21 -4.90 4.64
C PHE A 77 -3.54 -5.12 5.99
N THR A 78 -2.73 -6.16 6.08
CA THR A 78 -1.97 -6.47 7.30
C THR A 78 -0.57 -5.86 7.24
N PRO A 79 0.15 -5.75 8.37
CA PRO A 79 1.55 -5.34 8.36
C PRO A 79 2.45 -6.27 7.51
N ASP A 80 1.93 -7.42 7.08
CA ASP A 80 2.64 -8.40 6.25
C ASP A 80 2.96 -7.84 4.86
N LEU A 81 2.14 -6.91 4.36
CA LEU A 81 2.47 -6.12 3.17
C LEU A 81 3.77 -5.31 3.38
N LEU A 82 3.95 -4.70 4.55
CA LEU A 82 5.12 -3.89 4.86
C LEU A 82 6.37 -4.78 5.04
N TYR A 83 6.22 -5.94 5.68
CA TYR A 83 7.29 -6.94 5.74
C TYR A 83 7.67 -7.48 4.36
N MET A 84 6.68 -7.73 3.50
CA MET A 84 6.92 -8.13 2.11
C MET A 84 7.73 -7.08 1.34
N MET A 85 7.36 -5.79 1.47
CA MET A 85 8.11 -4.67 0.89
C MET A 85 9.53 -4.58 1.47
N ARG A 86 9.69 -4.77 2.78
CA ARG A 86 11.01 -4.80 3.44
C ARG A 86 11.88 -5.94 2.92
N ASN A 87 11.34 -7.15 2.80
CA ASN A 87 12.07 -8.32 2.27
C ASN A 87 12.52 -8.07 0.83
N ILE A 88 11.68 -7.44 0.00
CA ILE A 88 12.07 -7.03 -1.36
C ILE A 88 13.25 -6.07 -1.30
N SER A 89 13.20 -5.03 -0.46
CA SER A 89 14.30 -4.07 -0.31
C SER A 89 15.61 -4.71 0.16
N GLU A 90 15.54 -5.76 0.99
CA GLU A 90 16.72 -6.49 1.46
C GLU A 90 17.34 -7.39 0.39
N LEU A 91 16.52 -7.90 -0.54
CA LEU A 91 16.99 -8.72 -1.67
C LEU A 91 17.52 -7.86 -2.83
N VAL A 92 16.84 -6.75 -3.11
CA VAL A 92 17.13 -5.84 -4.22
C VAL A 92 16.92 -4.41 -3.73
N ASN A 93 17.83 -3.49 -4.03
CA ASN A 93 17.87 -2.12 -3.50
C ASN A 93 16.67 -1.24 -3.96
N VAL A 94 15.48 -1.58 -3.50
CA VAL A 94 14.20 -0.95 -3.80
C VAL A 94 13.78 -0.10 -2.62
N HIS A 95 13.34 1.11 -2.93
CA HIS A 95 12.90 2.12 -1.97
C HIS A 95 11.46 2.52 -2.25
N TRP A 96 10.74 2.96 -1.22
CA TRP A 96 9.29 3.06 -1.27
C TRP A 96 8.80 4.47 -0.97
N PHE A 97 7.82 4.91 -1.76
CA PHE A 97 6.88 5.96 -1.38
C PHE A 97 5.54 5.29 -1.05
N LEU A 98 5.05 5.48 0.16
CA LEU A 98 3.82 4.82 0.62
C LEU A 98 2.66 5.82 0.68
N GLY A 99 1.59 5.53 -0.04
CA GLY A 99 0.33 6.25 0.05
C GLY A 99 -0.36 5.97 1.37
N ILE A 100 -0.83 7.02 2.04
CA ILE A 100 -1.62 6.94 3.25
C ILE A 100 -3.01 7.56 3.03
N PRO A 101 -4.05 7.06 3.71
CA PRO A 101 -5.38 7.65 3.64
C PRO A 101 -5.35 9.10 4.14
N TRP A 102 -5.91 10.03 3.35
CA TRP A 102 -6.03 11.44 3.73
C TRP A 102 -7.44 11.82 4.21
N TRP A 103 -8.45 11.13 3.68
CA TRP A 103 -9.83 11.35 4.02
C TRP A 103 -10.56 10.01 4.05
N VAL A 104 -10.88 9.54 5.24
CA VAL A 104 -11.72 8.35 5.43
C VAL A 104 -13.17 8.81 5.41
N GLU A 105 -13.88 8.51 4.32
CA GLU A 105 -15.35 8.51 4.31
C GLU A 105 -15.80 7.74 5.57
N PHE A 106 -16.69 8.30 6.39
CA PHE A 106 -17.27 7.72 7.62
C PHE A 106 -16.64 8.05 8.99
N THR A 107 -15.60 8.89 9.11
CA THR A 107 -15.08 9.31 10.43
C THR A 107 -15.03 10.83 10.64
N THR A 108 -15.25 11.29 11.88
CA THR A 108 -15.07 12.70 12.29
C THR A 108 -13.59 13.10 12.41
N THR A 109 -12.68 12.13 12.30
CA THR A 109 -11.23 12.33 12.20
C THR A 109 -10.81 12.18 10.73
N PRO A 110 -10.24 13.22 10.10
CA PRO A 110 -9.93 13.18 8.67
C PRO A 110 -8.81 12.19 8.32
N PHE A 111 -7.87 11.93 9.24
CA PHE A 111 -6.66 11.16 8.96
C PHE A 111 -6.63 9.81 9.68
N ASP A 112 -6.54 8.71 8.94
CA ASP A 112 -6.11 7.41 9.46
C ASP A 112 -4.58 7.29 9.29
N LEU A 113 -3.86 7.57 10.38
CA LEU A 113 -2.41 7.51 10.42
C LEU A 113 -1.89 6.20 11.04
N ALA A 114 -2.74 5.19 11.28
CA ALA A 114 -2.32 3.95 11.93
C ALA A 114 -1.21 3.22 11.14
N ILE A 115 -1.18 3.40 9.82
CA ILE A 115 -0.14 2.87 8.93
C ILE A 115 1.23 3.54 9.15
N VAL A 116 1.28 4.80 9.58
CA VAL A 116 2.51 5.62 9.59
C VAL A 116 3.57 5.05 10.55
N PRO A 117 3.26 4.75 11.82
CA PRO A 117 4.23 4.14 12.74
C PRO A 117 4.72 2.77 12.25
N ALA A 118 3.81 1.93 11.74
CA ALA A 118 4.14 0.60 11.23
C ALA A 118 5.07 0.68 10.01
N ALA A 119 4.75 1.53 9.04
CA ALA A 119 5.55 1.73 7.83
C ALA A 119 6.95 2.26 8.17
N THR A 120 7.02 3.26 9.05
CA THR A 120 8.28 3.87 9.47
C THR A 120 9.16 2.86 10.20
N SER A 121 8.58 2.07 11.11
CA SER A 121 9.31 1.06 11.87
C SER A 121 9.76 -0.14 11.03
N ILE A 122 8.93 -0.63 10.11
CA ILE A 122 9.21 -1.86 9.36
C ILE A 122 10.10 -1.59 8.14
N LEU A 123 9.81 -0.54 7.36
CA LEU A 123 10.60 -0.24 6.15
C LEU A 123 11.91 0.49 6.51
N GLY A 124 11.89 1.30 7.57
CA GLY A 124 13.04 2.04 8.06
C GLY A 124 13.67 2.89 6.94
N PRO A 125 14.98 2.72 6.66
CA PRO A 125 15.69 3.54 5.67
C PRO A 125 15.20 3.35 4.23
N TYR A 126 14.43 2.29 3.93
CA TYR A 126 13.86 2.07 2.60
C TYR A 126 12.54 2.82 2.38
N LEU A 127 11.99 3.49 3.39
CA LEU A 127 10.85 4.40 3.22
C LEU A 127 11.36 5.81 2.95
N LEU A 128 11.17 6.29 1.72
CA LEU A 128 11.61 7.63 1.30
C LEU A 128 10.60 8.71 1.64
N GLY A 129 9.32 8.36 1.72
CA GLY A 129 8.28 9.32 2.00
C GLY A 129 6.89 8.73 2.06
N LEU A 130 6.00 9.50 2.65
CA LEU A 130 4.57 9.21 2.74
C LEU A 130 3.82 10.19 1.85
N GLN A 131 2.92 9.67 1.02
CA GLN A 131 2.03 10.49 0.20
C GLN A 131 0.64 10.49 0.82
N ALA A 132 0.27 11.63 1.38
CA ALA A 132 -0.98 11.80 2.06
C ALA A 132 -2.08 12.15 1.02
N GLY A 133 -2.92 11.17 0.71
CA GLY A 133 -3.97 11.28 -0.31
C GLY A 133 -3.49 11.11 -1.75
N ASN A 134 -4.42 10.80 -2.65
CA ASN A 134 -4.26 10.65 -4.09
C ASN A 134 -5.29 11.51 -4.81
N GLU A 135 -4.85 12.33 -5.77
CA GLU A 135 -5.76 13.18 -6.59
C GLU A 135 -6.72 14.03 -5.73
N PRO A 136 -6.21 14.84 -4.78
CA PRO A 136 -7.06 15.67 -3.91
C PRO A 136 -7.87 16.72 -4.68
N ASP A 137 -7.43 17.08 -5.88
CA ASP A 137 -8.15 17.92 -6.85
C ASP A 137 -9.45 17.27 -7.34
N MET A 138 -9.53 15.93 -7.34
CA MET A 138 -10.70 15.15 -7.75
C MET A 138 -11.64 14.80 -6.58
N TYR A 139 -11.32 15.19 -5.34
CA TYR A 139 -12.09 14.78 -4.16
C TYR A 139 -13.54 15.25 -4.17
N ASN A 140 -13.81 16.47 -4.63
CA ASN A 140 -15.18 16.98 -4.74
C ASN A 140 -15.98 16.16 -5.77
N LEU A 141 -15.39 15.91 -6.94
CA LEU A 141 -16.02 15.12 -8.01
C LEU A 141 -16.32 13.68 -7.59
N HIS A 142 -15.50 13.12 -6.69
CA HIS A 142 -15.64 11.75 -6.20
C HIS A 142 -16.42 11.64 -4.89
N GLY A 143 -16.95 12.75 -4.36
CA GLY A 143 -17.71 12.75 -3.11
C GLY A 143 -16.85 12.55 -1.85
N HIS A 144 -15.52 12.56 -1.98
CA HIS A 144 -14.60 12.47 -0.85
C HIS A 144 -14.49 13.77 -0.06
N ARG A 145 -14.96 14.91 -0.61
CA ARG A 145 -14.99 16.19 0.11
C ARG A 145 -16.23 16.98 -0.28
N PRO A 146 -16.92 17.65 0.67
CA PRO A 146 -17.99 18.61 0.36
C PRO A 146 -17.52 19.79 -0.50
#